data_AF-E9J121-F1
#
_entry.id   AF-E9J121-F1
#
_cell.length_a   1.000
_cell.length_b   1.000
_cell.length_c   1.000
_cell.angle_alpha   90.00
_cell.angle_beta   90.00
_cell.angle_gamma   90.00
#
_symmetry.space_group_name_H-M   'P 1'
#
loop_
_entity.id
_entity.type
_entity.pdbx_description
1 polymer ?
#
loop_
_entity_poly.entity_id
_entity_poly.type
_entity_poly.pdbx_seq_one_letter_code
_entity_poly.pdbx_strand_id
1 'polypeptide(L)'
;GTLDPLEKKTVPRKKPEPRTASQAAVTIPDKIVLHANTNKEEDSVERTVRKIKKLITCHCKEMGKPLDFFQLILHPHDFGRTVRNVLYISFLVKDGVVELK
;
A
#
# COMPACT_ATOMS: atom_id res chain seq x y z
N GLY A 1 -50.52 24.49 -18.89
CA GLY A 1 -50.37 23.21 -18.20
C GLY A 1 -49.55 23.46 -16.95
N THR A 2 -50.23 23.65 -15.83
CA THR A 2 -49.60 23.89 -14.54
C THR A 2 -49.71 22.59 -13.77
N LEU A 3 -48.59 21.91 -13.56
CA LEU A 3 -48.55 20.64 -12.83
C LEU A 3 -48.82 20.94 -11.35
N ASP A 4 -49.87 20.31 -10.81
CA ASP A 4 -50.21 20.40 -9.39
C ASP A 4 -49.05 19.87 -8.52
N PRO A 5 -48.76 20.51 -7.36
CA PRO A 5 -47.68 20.06 -6.48
C PRO A 5 -47.97 18.67 -5.89
N LEU A 6 -47.02 17.73 -6.07
CA LEU A 6 -47.10 16.40 -5.47
C LEU A 6 -47.20 16.47 -3.93
N GLU A 7 -48.18 15.74 -3.38
CA GLU A 7 -48.42 15.65 -1.94
C GLU A 7 -47.21 15.01 -1.21
N LYS A 8 -46.65 15.74 -0.24
CA LYS A 8 -45.60 15.21 0.65
C LYS A 8 -46.19 14.16 1.59
N LYS A 9 -45.90 12.88 1.34
CA LYS A 9 -46.16 11.77 2.28
C LYS A 9 -45.30 11.95 3.54
N THR A 10 -45.88 12.45 4.61
CA THR A 10 -45.31 12.41 5.96
C THR A 10 -45.43 10.98 6.51
N VAL A 11 -44.30 10.26 6.57
CA VAL A 11 -44.24 8.95 7.21
C VAL A 11 -44.19 9.15 8.74
N PRO A 12 -45.13 8.59 9.53
CA PRO A 12 -45.09 8.70 10.97
C PRO A 12 -43.94 7.84 11.53
N ARG A 13 -43.08 8.47 12.33
CA ARG A 13 -41.91 7.85 12.95
C ARG A 13 -42.39 6.88 14.05
N LYS A 14 -42.32 5.57 13.79
CA LYS A 14 -42.62 4.54 14.80
C LYS A 14 -41.51 4.52 15.86
N LYS A 15 -41.89 4.47 17.15
CA LYS A 15 -40.97 4.29 18.28
C LYS A 15 -40.29 2.90 18.17
N PRO A 16 -38.99 2.78 18.48
CA PRO A 16 -38.28 1.51 18.40
C PRO A 16 -38.75 0.55 19.51
N GLU A 17 -39.25 -0.63 19.11
CA GLU A 17 -39.44 -1.78 20.00
C GLU A 17 -38.07 -2.40 20.37
N PRO A 18 -37.94 -3.01 21.57
CA PRO A 18 -36.70 -3.61 22.00
C PRO A 18 -36.46 -4.88 21.18
N ARG A 19 -35.48 -4.83 20.28
CA ARG A 19 -35.11 -5.97 19.43
C ARG A 19 -34.52 -7.08 20.28
N THR A 20 -35.25 -8.17 20.41
CA THR A 20 -34.75 -9.48 20.80
C THR A 20 -33.50 -9.80 19.98
N ALA A 21 -32.45 -10.28 20.64
CA ALA A 21 -31.15 -10.58 20.07
C ALA A 21 -31.24 -11.68 19.00
N SER A 22 -31.55 -11.32 17.76
CA SER A 22 -31.28 -12.15 16.60
C SER A 22 -29.80 -12.01 16.27
N GLN A 23 -29.04 -13.04 16.61
CA GLN A 23 -27.62 -13.21 16.31
C GLN A 23 -27.42 -13.09 14.79
N ALA A 24 -27.12 -11.89 14.32
CA ALA A 24 -26.57 -11.70 13.00
C ALA A 24 -25.18 -12.35 13.01
N ALA A 25 -25.06 -13.51 12.37
CA ALA A 25 -23.77 -14.16 12.16
C ALA A 25 -22.88 -13.20 11.38
N VAL A 26 -21.95 -12.55 12.09
CA VAL A 26 -20.89 -11.75 11.50
C VAL A 26 -20.03 -12.72 10.71
N THR A 27 -20.15 -12.70 9.38
CA THR A 27 -19.20 -13.41 8.52
C THR A 27 -17.87 -12.69 8.62
N ILE A 28 -17.02 -13.18 9.51
CA ILE A 28 -15.63 -12.74 9.61
C ILE A 28 -14.95 -13.19 8.30
N PRO A 29 -14.34 -12.28 7.53
CA PRO A 29 -13.66 -12.66 6.30
C PRO A 29 -12.51 -13.62 6.64
N ASP A 30 -12.43 -14.71 5.89
CA ASP A 30 -11.41 -15.74 6.07
C ASP A 30 -10.01 -15.11 6.01
N LYS A 31 -9.19 -15.45 7.00
CA LYS A 31 -7.81 -14.97 7.11
C LYS A 31 -7.05 -15.53 5.91
N ILE A 32 -6.71 -14.66 4.96
CA ILE A 32 -5.87 -14.98 3.82
C ILE A 32 -4.61 -15.66 4.35
N VAL A 33 -4.52 -16.98 4.14
CA VAL A 33 -3.33 -17.76 4.46
C VAL A 33 -2.29 -17.33 3.44
N LEU A 34 -1.38 -16.46 3.88
CA LEU A 34 -0.19 -16.11 3.13
C LEU A 34 0.54 -17.43 2.87
N HIS A 35 0.46 -17.93 1.63
CA HIS A 35 1.18 -19.12 1.22
C HIS A 35 2.65 -18.91 1.54
N ALA A 36 3.11 -19.60 2.58
CA ALA A 36 4.46 -19.55 3.10
C ALA A 36 5.40 -20.28 2.15
N ASN A 37 5.65 -19.72 0.96
CA ASN A 37 6.58 -20.24 -0.02
C ASN A 37 7.20 -19.11 -0.85
N THR A 38 7.78 -18.10 -0.19
CA THR A 38 8.90 -17.36 -0.78
C THR A 38 9.95 -17.12 0.29
N ASN A 39 10.95 -17.97 0.24
CA ASN A 39 12.20 -17.94 0.98
C ASN A 39 12.76 -16.54 1.29
N LYS A 40 13.22 -16.43 2.54
CA LYS A 40 14.27 -15.56 3.09
C LYS A 40 13.81 -14.18 3.56
N GLU A 41 13.72 -14.10 4.89
CA GLU A 41 14.12 -12.95 5.69
C GLU A 41 13.56 -11.62 5.17
N GLU A 42 12.36 -11.27 5.62
CA GLU A 42 11.88 -9.89 5.59
C GLU A 42 12.86 -9.04 6.42
N ASP A 43 13.97 -8.63 5.81
CA ASP A 43 14.87 -7.63 6.37
C ASP A 43 14.03 -6.41 6.71
N SER A 44 14.14 -5.92 7.95
CA SER A 44 13.47 -4.69 8.35
C SER A 44 13.68 -3.60 7.30
N VAL A 45 12.64 -2.82 7.02
CA VAL A 45 12.64 -1.71 6.04
C VAL A 45 13.93 -0.88 6.16
N GLU A 46 14.34 -0.57 7.38
CA GLU A 46 15.54 0.21 7.65
C GLU A 46 16.84 -0.49 7.19
N ARG A 47 16.95 -1.81 7.38
CA ARG A 47 18.11 -2.59 6.91
C ARG A 47 18.19 -2.56 5.39
N THR A 48 17.06 -2.75 4.72
CA THR A 48 16.98 -2.73 3.26
C THR A 48 17.35 -1.37 2.70
N VAL A 49 16.82 -0.29 3.28
CA VAL A 49 17.19 1.10 2.90
C VAL A 49 18.69 1.34 3.10
N ARG A 50 19.27 0.89 4.22
CA ARG A 50 20.73 0.99 4.48
C ARG A 50 21.55 0.20 3.46
N LYS A 51 21.10 -0.98 3.05
CA LYS A 51 21.76 -1.80 2.01
C LYS A 51 21.73 -1.09 0.65
N ILE A 52 20.57 -0.56 0.26
CA ILE A 52 20.39 0.19 -1.00
C ILE A 52 21.28 1.44 -1.02
N LYS A 53 21.32 2.20 0.07
CA LYS A 53 22.24 3.36 0.20
C LYS A 53 23.69 2.96 -0.03
N LYS A 54 24.14 1.86 0.58
CA LYS A 54 25.51 1.35 0.41
C LYS A 54 25.77 0.95 -1.04
N LEU A 55 24.83 0.27 -1.68
CA LEU A 55 24.93 -0.15 -3.07
C LEU A 55 25.09 1.06 -4.01
N ILE A 56 24.21 2.07 -3.88
CA ILE A 56 24.28 3.30 -4.70
C ILE A 56 25.62 4.01 -4.47
N THR A 57 26.03 4.17 -3.21
CA THR A 57 27.29 4.85 -2.87
C THR A 57 28.50 4.11 -3.44
N CYS A 58 28.53 2.78 -3.35
CA CYS A 58 29.63 1.95 -3.87
C CYS A 58 29.72 2.07 -5.39
N HIS A 59 28.57 1.91 -6.07
CA HIS A 59 28.51 1.99 -7.52
C HIS A 59 28.94 3.36 -8.06
N CYS A 60 28.47 4.46 -7.44
CA CYS A 60 28.87 5.80 -7.82
C CYS A 60 30.38 6.06 -7.60
N LYS A 61 30.99 5.46 -6.57
CA LYS A 61 32.44 5.57 -6.31
C LYS A 61 33.29 4.78 -7.30
N GLU A 62 32.84 3.60 -7.69
CA GLU A 62 33.58 2.71 -8.60
C GLU A 62 33.45 3.14 -10.06
N MET A 63 32.24 3.47 -10.51
CA MET A 63 31.94 3.79 -11.91
C MET A 63 32.05 5.29 -12.21
N GLY A 64 32.03 6.16 -11.20
CA GLY A 64 31.97 7.62 -11.37
C GLY A 64 30.70 8.14 -12.08
N LYS A 65 29.70 7.27 -12.30
CA LYS A 65 28.47 7.55 -13.03
C LYS A 65 27.25 7.37 -12.11
N PRO A 66 26.18 8.20 -12.27
CA PRO A 66 24.91 7.95 -11.60
C PRO A 66 24.30 6.62 -12.03
N LEU A 67 23.65 5.95 -11.09
CA LEU A 67 22.95 4.70 -11.31
C LEU A 67 21.60 4.95 -12.00
N ASP A 68 21.25 4.08 -12.96
CA ASP A 68 19.93 4.12 -13.58
C ASP A 68 18.84 3.69 -12.60
N PHE A 69 17.81 4.52 -12.47
CA PHE A 69 16.72 4.30 -11.52
C PHE A 69 15.92 3.04 -11.84
N PHE A 70 15.59 2.81 -13.12
CA PHE A 70 14.78 1.66 -13.53
C PHE A 70 15.54 0.36 -13.38
N GLN A 71 16.85 0.35 -13.69
CA GLN A 71 17.71 -0.82 -13.44
C GLN A 71 17.77 -1.18 -11.96
N LEU A 72 17.64 -0.20 -11.06
CA LEU A 72 17.66 -0.44 -9.62
C LEU A 72 16.32 -0.98 -9.08
N ILE A 73 15.18 -0.49 -9.59
CA ILE A 73 13.87 -0.83 -9.03
C ILE A 73 13.20 -2.04 -9.69
N LEU A 74 13.45 -2.30 -10.98
CA LEU A 74 12.69 -3.27 -11.74
C LEU A 74 13.05 -4.71 -11.34
N HIS A 75 12.03 -5.47 -10.94
CA HIS A 75 12.15 -6.90 -10.72
C HIS A 75 11.50 -7.68 -11.89
N PRO A 76 12.21 -8.64 -12.51
CA PRO A 76 11.80 -9.23 -13.80
C PRO A 76 10.51 -10.07 -13.73
N HIS A 77 10.15 -10.56 -12.54
CA HIS A 77 9.03 -11.50 -12.36
C HIS A 77 8.01 -11.05 -11.31
N ASP A 78 8.22 -9.91 -10.64
CA ASP A 78 7.39 -9.50 -9.49
C ASP A 78 7.25 -7.98 -9.44
N PHE A 79 6.08 -7.49 -9.87
CA PHE A 79 5.78 -6.07 -9.82
C PHE A 79 5.65 -5.53 -8.39
N GLY A 80 5.18 -6.34 -7.43
CA GLY A 80 5.08 -5.96 -6.03
C GLY A 80 6.45 -5.67 -5.41
N ARG A 81 7.49 -6.42 -5.80
CA ARG A 81 8.88 -6.10 -5.45
C ARG A 81 9.34 -4.78 -6.07
N THR A 82 8.96 -4.49 -7.31
CA THR A 82 9.27 -3.22 -7.96
C THR A 82 8.66 -2.05 -7.18
N VAL A 83 7.39 -2.15 -6.78
CA VAL A 83 6.72 -1.12 -5.97
C VAL A 83 7.40 -0.95 -4.60
N ARG A 84 7.78 -2.05 -3.95
CA ARG A 84 8.56 -1.98 -2.69
C ARG A 84 9.92 -1.30 -2.87
N ASN A 85 10.63 -1.60 -3.96
CA ASN A 85 11.89 -0.95 -4.29
C ASN A 85 11.73 0.55 -4.46
N VAL A 86 10.69 0.99 -5.19
CA VAL A 86 10.35 2.42 -5.33
C VAL A 86 10.11 3.06 -3.96
N LEU A 87 9.37 2.40 -3.07
CA LEU A 87 9.12 2.91 -1.73
C LEU A 87 10.42 3.08 -0.93
N TYR A 88 11.35 2.12 -0.99
CA TYR A 88 12.64 2.26 -0.31
C TYR A 88 13.48 3.42 -0.84
N ILE A 89 13.51 3.61 -2.17
CA ILE A 89 14.22 4.75 -2.77
C ILE A 89 13.55 6.07 -2.40
N SER A 90 12.22 6.12 -2.30
CA SER A 90 11.50 7.33 -1.92
C SER A 90 11.90 7.85 -0.54
N PHE A 91 12.22 6.96 0.40
CA PHE A 91 12.74 7.35 1.71
C PHE A 91 14.12 8.00 1.60
N LEU A 92 15.01 7.44 0.77
CA LEU A 92 16.34 8.01 0.54
C LEU A 92 16.29 9.39 -0.12
N VAL A 93 15.34 9.59 -1.04
CA VAL A 93 15.12 10.89 -1.70
C VAL A 93 14.52 11.89 -0.72
N LYS A 94 13.51 11.49 0.06
CA LYS A 94 12.90 12.32 1.10
C LYS A 94 13.93 12.82 2.12
N ASP A 95 14.87 11.96 2.51
CA ASP A 95 15.93 12.29 3.47
C ASP A 95 17.09 13.09 2.83
N GLY A 96 17.04 13.38 1.53
CA GLY A 96 18.10 14.10 0.80
C GLY A 96 19.41 13.31 0.67
N VAL A 97 19.36 11.99 0.89
CA VAL A 97 20.54 11.11 0.79
C VAL A 97 20.86 10.79 -0.66
N VAL A 98 19.84 10.74 -1.51
CA VAL A 98 19.94 10.47 -2.95
C VAL A 98 19.10 11.51 -3.69
N GLU A 99 19.60 11.97 -4.83
CA GLU A 99 18.89 12.85 -5.74
C GLU A 99 18.62 12.09 -7.04
N LEU A 100 17.39 12.18 -7.55
CA LEU A 100 17.04 11.67 -8.88
C LEU A 100 17.33 12.76 -9.91
N LYS A 101 18.06 12.42 -10.97
CA LYS A 101 18.43 13.32 -12.07
C LYS A 101 17.82 12.88 -13.38
#